data_AF-A0AAU3LJS3-F1
#
_entry.id   AF-A0AAU3LJS3-F1
#
_cell.length_a   1.000
_cell.length_b   1.000
_cell.length_c   1.000
_cell.angle_alpha   90.00
_cell.angle_beta   90.00
_cell.angle_gamma   90.00
#
_symmetry.space_group_name_H-M   'P 1'
#
loop_
_entity.id
_entity.type
_entity.pdbx_description
1 polymer ?
#
loop_
_entity_poly.entity_id
_entity_poly.type
_entity_poly.pdbx_seq_one_letter_code
_entity_poly.pdbx_strand_id
1 'polypeptide(L)'
;MTRQPSAAQRRAIRTADAESGLLHGPSTVLAALVAQGLALRHPRPPHRHYLTPAGQRVREQLAADPLRLVPPPAPTTPPDPAPGVFSARTGTGSDPPADSARQREVRSAWDGLLDMRRVTDPDGSAQRPCDWERTHLTQASALALEAGGCRGYLVTESAQPEAVRVDGPDPAAYAEVLELAGWQTSAHADRRAGSPYLLASPRRT
;
A
#
# COMPACT_ATOMS: atom_id res chain seq x y z
N MET A 1 18.46 30.48 -9.41
CA MET A 1 18.92 29.43 -10.35
C MET A 1 19.51 28.28 -9.55
N THR A 2 18.75 27.20 -9.32
CA THR A 2 19.24 26.01 -8.60
C THR A 2 20.09 25.17 -9.53
N ARG A 3 21.41 25.14 -9.27
CA ARG A 3 22.39 24.31 -10.00
C ARG A 3 22.01 22.84 -9.83
N GLN A 4 21.91 22.07 -10.92
CA GLN A 4 21.65 20.64 -10.83
C GLN A 4 22.75 19.92 -10.02
N PRO A 5 22.41 18.96 -9.15
CA PRO A 5 23.40 18.25 -8.36
C PRO A 5 24.37 17.43 -9.23
N SER A 6 25.65 17.48 -8.90
CA SER A 6 26.69 16.70 -9.58
C SER A 6 26.50 15.19 -9.38
N ALA A 7 27.15 14.34 -10.18
CA ALA A 7 27.02 12.88 -10.05
C ALA A 7 27.42 12.36 -8.65
N ALA A 8 28.47 12.95 -8.05
CA ALA A 8 28.90 12.62 -6.68
C ALA A 8 27.86 13.03 -5.63
N GLN A 9 27.24 14.21 -5.81
CA GLN A 9 26.16 14.69 -4.95
C GLN A 9 24.91 13.81 -5.05
N ARG A 10 24.51 13.44 -6.27
CA ARG A 10 23.38 12.52 -6.50
C ARG A 10 23.62 11.16 -5.85
N ARG A 11 24.85 10.64 -5.88
CA ARG A 11 25.22 9.39 -5.20
C ARG A 11 25.11 9.51 -3.68
N ALA A 12 25.62 10.59 -3.09
CA ALA A 12 25.51 10.85 -1.65
C ALA A 12 24.05 10.99 -1.21
N ILE A 13 23.22 11.69 -1.99
CA ILE A 13 21.77 11.83 -1.73
C ILE A 13 21.05 10.47 -1.82
N ARG A 14 21.37 9.66 -2.84
CA ARG A 14 20.74 8.34 -3.04
C ARG A 14 21.06 7.34 -1.93
N THR A 15 22.29 7.42 -1.40
CA THR A 15 22.80 6.52 -0.36
C THR A 15 22.56 7.04 1.06
N ALA A 16 21.86 8.17 1.20
CA ALA A 16 21.48 8.68 2.51
C ALA A 16 20.63 7.65 3.27
N ASP A 17 20.76 7.63 4.59
CA ASP A 17 19.95 6.76 5.44
C ASP A 17 18.45 7.03 5.22
N ALA A 18 17.62 5.98 5.12
CA ALA A 18 16.22 6.11 4.75
C ALA A 18 15.35 6.72 5.86
N GLU A 19 15.68 6.43 7.11
CA GLU A 19 14.88 6.82 8.27
C GLU A 19 15.31 8.19 8.81
N SER A 20 16.62 8.41 8.94
CA SER A 20 17.18 9.64 9.52
C SER A 20 17.61 10.68 8.49
N GLY A 21 17.73 10.31 7.21
CA GLY A 21 18.28 11.19 6.18
C GLY A 21 19.78 11.49 6.35
N LEU A 22 20.50 10.70 7.15
CA LEU A 22 21.93 10.88 7.41
C LEU A 22 22.74 10.69 6.13
N LEU A 23 23.60 11.66 5.83
CA LEU A 23 24.49 11.65 4.68
C LEU A 23 25.87 11.13 5.08
N HIS A 24 26.42 10.26 4.22
CA HIS A 24 27.78 9.78 4.29
C HIS A 24 28.55 10.17 3.03
N GLY A 25 29.81 10.55 3.18
CA GLY A 25 30.68 10.83 2.05
C GLY A 25 31.79 11.85 2.34
N PRO A 26 32.55 12.23 1.30
CA PRO A 26 33.62 13.22 1.40
C PRO A 26 33.09 14.57 1.89
N SER A 27 33.84 15.22 2.78
CA SER A 27 33.47 16.52 3.39
C SER A 27 33.19 17.62 2.36
N THR A 28 33.88 17.60 1.22
CA THR A 28 33.69 18.55 0.11
C THR A 28 32.32 18.39 -0.56
N VAL A 29 31.83 17.16 -0.72
CA VAL A 29 30.50 16.87 -1.28
C VAL A 29 29.41 17.31 -0.30
N LEU A 30 29.59 17.01 1.00
CA LEU A 30 28.65 17.38 2.05
C LEU A 30 28.56 18.90 2.22
N ALA A 31 29.69 19.61 2.23
CA ALA A 31 29.73 21.06 2.29
C ALA A 31 29.05 21.72 1.09
N ALA A 32 29.23 21.16 -0.12
CA ALA A 32 28.57 21.65 -1.32
C ALA A 32 27.05 21.42 -1.29
N LEU A 33 26.58 20.32 -0.69
CA LEU A 33 25.14 20.07 -0.48
C LEU A 33 24.54 21.05 0.54
N VAL A 34 25.29 21.40 1.60
CA VAL A 34 24.89 22.43 2.56
C VAL A 34 24.79 23.80 1.89
N ALA A 35 25.77 24.17 1.07
CA ALA A 35 25.75 25.43 0.31
C ALA A 35 24.58 25.52 -0.69
N GLN A 36 24.07 24.38 -1.17
CA GLN A 36 22.89 24.30 -2.03
C GLN A 36 21.56 24.21 -1.24
N GLY A 37 21.60 24.20 0.10
CA GLY A 37 20.41 24.05 0.95
C GLY A 37 19.79 22.65 0.92
N LEU A 38 20.48 21.65 0.35
CA LEU A 38 20.03 20.26 0.26
C LEU A 38 20.42 19.43 1.49
N ALA A 39 21.37 19.92 2.28
CA ALA A 39 21.81 19.28 3.51
C ALA A 39 21.95 20.30 4.65
N LEU A 40 21.82 19.82 5.89
CA LEU A 40 22.05 20.57 7.11
C LEU A 40 23.20 19.92 7.90
N ARG A 41 24.14 20.73 8.38
CA ARG A 41 25.20 20.29 9.28
C ARG A 41 24.75 20.42 10.72
N HIS A 42 24.84 19.34 11.48
CA HIS A 42 24.47 19.32 12.88
C HIS A 42 25.42 20.19 13.72
N PRO A 43 24.89 21.04 14.64
CA PRO A 43 25.70 21.98 15.39
C PRO A 43 26.63 21.29 16.40
N ARG A 44 26.25 20.13 16.96
CA ARG A 44 27.10 19.38 17.90
C ARG A 44 28.08 18.45 17.18
N PRO A 45 29.33 18.33 17.66
CA PRO A 45 30.24 17.24 17.27
C PRO A 45 29.53 15.88 17.40
N PRO A 46 29.73 14.93 16.47
CA PRO A 46 30.73 14.91 15.39
C PRO A 46 30.30 15.61 14.09
N HIS A 47 29.37 16.58 14.13
CA HIS A 47 28.94 17.38 12.96
C HIS A 47 28.43 16.55 11.79
N ARG A 48 27.50 15.64 12.09
CA ARG A 48 26.79 14.84 11.09
C ARG A 48 26.01 15.73 10.13
N HIS A 49 25.83 15.25 8.89
CA HIS A 49 25.10 15.98 7.85
C HIS A 49 23.81 15.23 7.55
N TYR A 50 22.68 15.93 7.51
CA TYR A 50 21.37 15.35 7.25
C TYR A 50 20.73 16.01 6.04
N LEU A 51 19.89 15.28 5.31
CA LEU A 51 19.08 15.86 4.24
C LEU A 51 18.10 16.88 4.82
N THR A 52 17.91 17.99 4.10
CA THR A 52 16.77 18.89 4.33
C THR A 52 15.54 18.36 3.58
N PRO A 53 14.34 18.90 3.84
CA PRO A 53 13.15 18.57 3.04
C PRO A 53 13.36 18.79 1.53
N ALA A 54 14.17 19.79 1.13
CA ALA A 54 14.53 20.00 -0.26
C ALA A 54 15.45 18.89 -0.82
N GLY A 55 16.43 18.45 -0.03
CA GLY A 55 17.28 17.30 -0.37
C GLY A 55 16.51 15.99 -0.48
N GLN A 56 15.48 15.79 0.35
CA GLN A 56 14.63 14.61 0.31
C GLN A 56 13.78 14.55 -0.96
N ARG A 57 13.19 15.67 -1.41
CA ARG A 57 12.50 15.72 -2.71
C ARG A 57 13.41 15.39 -3.89
N VAL A 58 14.68 15.83 -3.84
CA VAL A 58 15.67 15.48 -4.86
C VAL A 58 16.01 13.99 -4.81
N ARG A 59 16.08 13.38 -3.62
CA ARG A 59 16.27 11.93 -3.47
C ARG A 59 15.13 11.14 -4.10
N GLU A 60 13.89 11.54 -3.86
CA GLU A 60 12.69 10.92 -4.43
C GLU A 60 12.69 11.03 -5.96
N GLN A 61 13.00 12.20 -6.51
CA GLN A 61 13.14 12.41 -7.95
C GLN A 61 14.24 11.52 -8.58
N LEU A 62 15.37 11.33 -7.88
CA LEU A 62 16.47 10.48 -8.34
C LEU A 62 16.21 8.98 -8.18
N ALA A 63 15.23 8.60 -7.36
CA ALA A 63 14.75 7.23 -7.20
C ALA A 63 13.66 6.88 -8.23
N ALA A 64 12.85 7.87 -8.63
CA ALA A 64 11.81 7.72 -9.65
C ALA A 64 12.34 7.61 -11.10
N ASP A 65 13.66 7.69 -11.32
CA ASP A 65 14.26 7.62 -12.66
C ASP A 65 15.12 6.36 -12.86
N PRO A 66 14.48 5.27 -13.32
CA PRO A 66 15.04 4.38 -14.32
C PRO A 66 14.07 4.28 -15.50
N LEU A 67 14.36 5.02 -16.58
CA LEU A 67 13.80 4.83 -17.94
C LEU A 67 12.26 4.95 -18.06
N ARG A 68 11.80 6.20 -18.25
CA ARG A 68 10.49 6.48 -18.88
C ARG A 68 10.43 5.89 -20.29
N LEU A 69 9.86 4.71 -20.42
CA LEU A 69 9.03 4.31 -21.55
C LEU A 69 7.60 4.33 -21.04
N VAL A 70 6.81 5.31 -21.47
CA VAL A 70 5.37 5.40 -21.19
C VAL A 70 4.64 4.68 -22.32
N PRO A 71 3.98 3.53 -22.11
CA PRO A 71 2.90 3.09 -22.97
C PRO A 71 1.60 3.83 -22.57
N PRO A 72 0.61 3.93 -23.48
CA PRO A 72 -0.66 4.63 -23.24
C PRO A 72 -1.46 4.05 -22.05
N PRO A 73 -2.40 4.81 -21.47
CA PRO A 73 -3.02 4.45 -20.18
C PRO A 73 -3.87 3.18 -20.31
N ALA A 74 -3.42 2.12 -19.64
CA ALA A 74 -4.24 0.99 -19.24
C ALA A 74 -4.99 1.35 -17.94
N PRO A 75 -6.16 0.74 -17.66
CA PRO A 75 -6.98 1.08 -16.50
C PRO A 75 -6.20 1.01 -15.19
N THR A 76 -6.50 1.96 -14.32
CA THR A 76 -5.84 2.28 -13.06
C THR A 76 -5.68 1.05 -12.16
N THR A 77 -4.51 0.42 -12.18
CA THR A 77 -4.03 -0.33 -11.01
C THR A 77 -3.63 0.70 -9.96
N PRO A 78 -4.16 0.66 -8.72
CA PRO A 78 -3.69 1.54 -7.67
C PRO A 78 -2.17 1.33 -7.46
N PRO A 79 -1.40 2.40 -7.17
CA PRO A 79 0.03 2.27 -6.94
C PRO A 79 0.30 1.30 -5.80
N ASP A 80 1.37 0.50 -5.94
CA ASP A 80 1.87 -0.30 -4.83
C ASP A 80 2.12 0.60 -3.62
N PRO A 81 1.77 0.15 -2.40
CA PRO A 81 2.04 0.89 -1.18
C PRO A 81 3.53 1.22 -1.06
N ALA A 82 3.84 2.36 -0.43
CA ALA A 82 5.21 2.69 -0.06
C ALA A 82 5.83 1.55 0.79
N PRO A 83 7.12 1.22 0.60
CA PRO A 83 7.77 0.16 1.35
C PRO A 83 7.67 0.43 2.85
N GLY A 84 7.05 -0.49 3.59
CA GLY A 84 6.85 -0.42 5.05
C GLY A 84 5.40 -0.26 5.52
N VAL A 85 4.44 -0.01 4.63
CA VAL A 85 3.01 0.00 4.96
C VAL A 85 2.38 -1.32 4.51
N PHE A 86 1.67 -2.00 5.41
CA PHE A 86 0.95 -3.22 5.06
C PHE A 86 -0.11 -2.90 3.99
N SER A 87 -0.17 -3.72 2.95
CA SER A 87 -1.25 -3.70 1.97
C SER A 87 -1.75 -5.11 1.72
N ALA A 88 -3.07 -5.23 1.61
CA ALA A 88 -3.72 -6.46 1.19
C ALA A 88 -3.50 -6.68 -0.32
N ARG A 89 -3.23 -7.91 -0.71
CA ARG A 89 -3.14 -8.36 -2.09
C ARG A 89 -4.54 -8.39 -2.66
N THR A 90 -4.79 -7.56 -3.66
CA THR A 90 -6.07 -7.49 -4.36
C THR A 90 -6.16 -8.49 -5.52
N GLY A 91 -5.12 -9.28 -5.78
CA GLY A 91 -5.07 -10.24 -6.90
C GLY A 91 -4.56 -9.66 -8.22
N THR A 92 -4.12 -8.39 -8.25
CA THR A 92 -3.58 -7.73 -9.45
C THR A 92 -2.12 -8.12 -9.79
N GLY A 93 -1.54 -9.06 -9.05
CA GLY A 93 -0.18 -9.58 -9.26
C GLY A 93 -0.10 -11.10 -9.11
N SER A 94 1.01 -11.70 -9.54
CA SER A 94 1.25 -13.15 -9.35
C SER A 94 1.24 -13.48 -7.86
N ASP A 95 0.35 -14.35 -7.40
CA ASP A 95 0.28 -14.80 -6.01
C ASP A 95 1.59 -15.53 -5.67
N PRO A 96 2.51 -14.93 -4.88
CA PRO A 96 3.71 -15.64 -4.48
C PRO A 96 3.31 -16.78 -3.53
N PRO A 97 4.14 -17.84 -3.44
CA PRO A 97 3.86 -18.98 -2.58
C PRO A 97 3.60 -18.55 -1.15
N ALA A 98 2.78 -19.34 -0.45
CA ALA A 98 2.41 -19.07 0.94
C ALA A 98 3.67 -18.94 1.82
N ASP A 99 3.89 -17.73 2.35
CA ASP A 99 4.99 -17.41 3.25
C ASP A 99 4.45 -17.20 4.67
N SER A 100 5.08 -17.85 5.65
CA SER A 100 4.76 -17.69 7.07
C SER A 100 4.91 -16.25 7.56
N ALA A 101 5.84 -15.46 6.99
CA ALA A 101 5.99 -14.06 7.33
C ALA A 101 4.76 -13.26 6.87
N ARG A 102 4.32 -13.47 5.63
CA ARG A 102 3.08 -12.87 5.12
C ARG A 102 1.86 -13.26 5.95
N GLN A 103 1.74 -14.52 6.35
CA GLN A 103 0.62 -14.96 7.19
C GLN A 103 0.59 -14.23 8.55
N ARG A 104 1.77 -13.97 9.15
CA ARG A 104 1.86 -13.18 10.39
C ARG A 104 1.46 -11.74 10.16
N GLU A 105 1.93 -11.12 9.08
CA GLU A 105 1.54 -9.74 8.71
C GLU A 105 0.04 -9.60 8.49
N VAL A 106 -0.57 -10.53 7.72
CA VAL A 106 -2.01 -10.56 7.46
C VAL A 106 -2.78 -10.71 8.76
N ARG A 107 -2.35 -11.61 9.66
CA ARG A 107 -2.98 -11.78 10.97
C ARG A 107 -2.91 -10.50 11.80
N SER A 108 -1.74 -9.87 11.90
CA SER A 108 -1.58 -8.61 12.64
C SER A 108 -2.44 -7.48 12.06
N ALA A 109 -2.52 -7.38 10.74
CA ALA A 109 -3.38 -6.39 10.08
C ALA A 109 -4.87 -6.67 10.32
N TRP A 110 -5.28 -7.93 10.26
CA TRP A 110 -6.65 -8.35 10.56
C TRP A 110 -7.03 -8.08 12.01
N ASP A 111 -6.17 -8.41 12.97
CA ASP A 111 -6.39 -8.14 14.39
C ASP A 111 -6.54 -6.63 14.64
N GLY A 112 -5.67 -5.80 14.03
CA GLY A 112 -5.79 -4.34 14.11
C GLY A 112 -7.09 -3.81 13.51
N LEU A 113 -7.58 -4.42 12.42
CA LEU A 113 -8.87 -4.08 11.83
C LEU A 113 -10.03 -4.45 12.77
N LEU A 114 -10.00 -5.63 13.38
CA LEU A 114 -11.01 -6.05 14.36
C LEU A 114 -11.02 -5.16 15.60
N ASP A 115 -9.86 -4.73 16.07
CA ASP A 115 -9.76 -3.77 17.18
C ASP A 115 -10.34 -2.41 16.81
N MET A 116 -10.07 -1.92 15.59
CA MET A 116 -10.70 -0.69 15.08
C MET A 116 -12.22 -0.81 15.03
N ARG A 117 -12.77 -1.96 14.61
CA ARG A 117 -14.22 -2.22 14.67
C ARG A 117 -14.74 -2.11 16.11
N ARG A 118 -14.12 -2.79 17.08
CA ARG A 118 -14.55 -2.72 18.49
C ARG A 118 -14.51 -1.30 19.06
N VAL A 119 -13.51 -0.51 18.72
CA VAL A 119 -13.35 0.85 19.25
C VAL A 119 -14.33 1.84 18.62
N THR A 120 -14.72 1.61 17.37
CA THR A 120 -15.62 2.51 16.62
C THR A 120 -17.09 2.09 16.73
N ASP A 121 -17.38 0.85 17.09
CA ASP A 121 -18.71 0.34 17.30
C ASP A 121 -19.24 0.71 18.70
N PRO A 122 -20.42 1.36 18.82
CA PRO A 122 -20.98 1.75 20.12
C PRO A 122 -21.21 0.59 21.09
N ASP A 123 -21.45 -0.63 20.58
CA ASP A 123 -21.68 -1.84 21.38
C ASP A 123 -20.38 -2.62 21.60
N GLY A 124 -19.24 -2.12 21.12
CA GLY A 124 -17.94 -2.79 21.19
C GLY A 124 -17.82 -4.01 20.26
N SER A 125 -18.72 -4.16 19.28
CA SER A 125 -18.75 -5.34 18.41
C SER A 125 -17.67 -5.31 17.34
N ALA A 126 -17.01 -6.45 17.11
CA ALA A 126 -16.06 -6.65 16.01
C ALA A 126 -16.70 -7.24 14.74
N GLN A 127 -18.00 -7.55 14.78
CA GLN A 127 -18.69 -8.26 13.70
C GLN A 127 -19.06 -7.34 12.53
N ARG A 128 -19.16 -6.04 12.79
CA ARG A 128 -19.61 -5.05 11.81
C ARG A 128 -18.42 -4.31 11.21
N PRO A 129 -18.32 -4.21 9.86
CA PRO A 129 -17.32 -3.36 9.25
C PRO A 129 -17.44 -1.90 9.71
N CYS A 130 -16.32 -1.27 10.00
CA CYS A 130 -16.25 0.12 10.46
C CYS A 130 -16.14 1.13 9.30
N ASP A 131 -16.13 2.43 9.60
CA ASP A 131 -16.11 3.50 8.60
C ASP A 131 -14.85 3.52 7.72
N TRP A 132 -13.72 3.09 8.27
CA TRP A 132 -12.51 2.92 7.49
C TRP A 132 -12.70 1.88 6.38
N GLU A 133 -13.33 0.74 6.68
CA GLU A 133 -13.58 -0.31 5.68
C GLU A 133 -14.54 0.17 4.58
N ARG A 134 -15.54 0.96 4.96
CA ARG A 134 -16.51 1.56 4.02
C ARG A 134 -15.87 2.53 3.03
N THR A 135 -14.76 3.16 3.42
CA THR A 135 -13.99 4.08 2.56
C THR A 135 -12.84 3.38 1.82
N HIS A 136 -12.51 2.12 2.17
CA HIS A 136 -11.39 1.34 1.63
C HIS A 136 -11.85 -0.07 1.25
N LEU A 137 -12.95 -0.17 0.50
CA LEU A 137 -13.66 -1.43 0.28
C LEU A 137 -12.78 -2.52 -0.34
N THR A 138 -11.99 -2.16 -1.36
CA THR A 138 -11.10 -3.08 -2.07
C THR A 138 -10.04 -3.65 -1.13
N GLN A 139 -9.40 -2.81 -0.33
CA GLN A 139 -8.36 -3.24 0.61
C GLN A 139 -8.96 -4.07 1.75
N ALA A 140 -10.10 -3.65 2.29
CA ALA A 140 -10.75 -4.33 3.42
C ALA A 140 -11.26 -5.73 3.04
N SER A 141 -11.91 -5.87 1.88
CA SER A 141 -12.38 -7.16 1.38
C SER A 141 -11.23 -8.10 1.01
N ALA A 142 -10.18 -7.58 0.36
CA ALA A 142 -8.97 -8.35 0.07
C ALA A 142 -8.29 -8.85 1.36
N LEU A 143 -8.22 -8.01 2.40
CA LEU A 143 -7.65 -8.42 3.69
C LEU A 143 -8.46 -9.54 4.35
N ALA A 144 -9.79 -9.45 4.32
CA ALA A 144 -10.66 -10.51 4.84
C ALA A 144 -10.44 -11.84 4.11
N LEU A 145 -10.33 -11.79 2.78
CA LEU A 145 -10.03 -12.97 1.96
C LEU A 145 -8.64 -13.56 2.28
N GLU A 146 -7.60 -12.74 2.42
CA GLU A 146 -6.28 -13.23 2.83
C GLU A 146 -6.28 -13.88 4.21
N ALA A 147 -6.96 -13.23 5.18
CA ALA A 147 -7.07 -13.71 6.54
C ALA A 147 -7.86 -15.03 6.63
N GLY A 148 -8.88 -15.20 5.79
CA GLY A 148 -9.61 -16.46 5.59
C GLY A 148 -8.84 -17.52 4.78
N GLY A 149 -7.64 -17.21 4.31
CA GLY A 149 -6.79 -18.15 3.58
C GLY A 149 -7.16 -18.32 2.10
N CYS A 150 -8.08 -17.51 1.56
CA CYS A 150 -8.45 -17.53 0.16
C CYS A 150 -7.28 -17.13 -0.75
N ARG A 151 -7.24 -17.69 -1.96
CA ARG A 151 -6.20 -17.44 -2.98
C ARG A 151 -6.82 -17.36 -4.36
N GLY A 152 -6.10 -16.77 -5.31
CA GLY A 152 -6.53 -16.68 -6.71
C GLY A 152 -7.77 -15.81 -6.94
N TYR A 153 -8.15 -15.01 -5.95
CA TYR A 153 -9.22 -14.03 -6.09
C TYR A 153 -8.65 -12.75 -6.74
N LEU A 154 -9.52 -11.97 -7.37
CA LEU A 154 -9.26 -10.63 -7.86
C LEU A 154 -10.34 -9.69 -7.33
N VAL A 155 -9.96 -8.75 -6.48
CA VAL A 155 -10.85 -7.72 -5.95
C VAL A 155 -10.68 -6.43 -6.75
N THR A 156 -11.78 -5.93 -7.31
CA THR A 156 -11.82 -4.68 -8.07
C THR A 156 -12.99 -3.81 -7.62
N GLU A 157 -12.93 -2.52 -7.94
CA GLU A 157 -14.07 -1.62 -7.75
C GLU A 157 -15.27 -2.08 -8.58
N SER A 158 -16.46 -1.98 -8.02
CA SER A 158 -17.71 -2.22 -8.76
C SER A 158 -18.31 -0.92 -9.28
N ALA A 159 -19.09 -1.02 -10.35
CA ALA A 159 -19.97 0.08 -10.79
C ALA A 159 -21.12 0.33 -9.80
N GLN A 160 -21.45 -0.66 -8.96
CA GLN A 160 -22.42 -0.49 -7.88
C GLN A 160 -21.75 0.26 -6.72
N PRO A 161 -22.36 1.36 -6.21
CA PRO A 161 -21.80 2.10 -5.09
C PRO A 161 -21.73 1.22 -3.84
N GLU A 162 -20.71 1.45 -3.01
CA GLU A 162 -20.47 0.72 -1.75
C GLU A 162 -20.26 -0.80 -1.92
N ALA A 163 -19.95 -1.26 -3.13
CA ALA A 163 -19.68 -2.66 -3.42
C ALA A 163 -18.33 -2.83 -4.13
N VAL A 164 -17.71 -3.98 -3.90
CA VAL A 164 -16.56 -4.45 -4.67
C VAL A 164 -16.95 -5.67 -5.48
N ARG A 165 -16.27 -5.85 -6.61
CA ARG A 165 -16.35 -7.04 -7.44
C ARG A 165 -15.23 -7.99 -7.03
N VAL A 166 -15.59 -9.25 -6.78
CA VAL A 166 -14.62 -10.32 -6.50
C VAL A 166 -14.77 -11.40 -7.58
N ASP A 167 -13.71 -11.58 -8.36
CA ASP A 167 -13.58 -12.63 -9.36
C ASP A 167 -12.63 -13.73 -8.85
N GLY A 168 -12.75 -14.94 -9.42
CA GLY A 168 -11.78 -16.01 -9.21
C GLY A 168 -12.39 -17.40 -9.35
N PRO A 169 -11.59 -18.46 -9.14
CA PRO A 169 -12.00 -19.85 -9.36
C PRO A 169 -13.06 -20.38 -8.39
N ASP A 170 -13.14 -19.83 -7.16
CA ASP A 170 -14.05 -20.34 -6.12
C ASP A 170 -14.87 -19.21 -5.45
N PRO A 171 -15.89 -18.67 -6.16
CA PRO A 171 -16.73 -17.62 -5.62
C PRO A 171 -17.57 -18.07 -4.40
N ALA A 172 -17.84 -19.36 -4.22
CA ALA A 172 -18.58 -19.83 -3.05
C ALA A 172 -17.73 -19.71 -1.77
N ALA A 173 -16.47 -20.14 -1.83
CA ALA A 173 -15.56 -20.01 -0.69
C ALA A 173 -15.27 -18.53 -0.34
N TYR A 174 -15.12 -17.66 -1.35
CA TYR A 174 -14.92 -16.23 -1.11
C TYR A 174 -16.13 -15.59 -0.45
N ALA A 175 -17.35 -15.99 -0.87
CA ALA A 175 -18.59 -15.52 -0.27
C ALA A 175 -18.67 -15.87 1.22
N GLU A 176 -18.39 -17.13 1.58
CA GLU A 176 -18.40 -17.60 2.98
C GLU A 176 -17.44 -16.79 3.86
N VAL A 177 -16.20 -16.60 3.42
CA VAL A 177 -15.18 -15.84 4.17
C VAL A 177 -15.60 -14.38 4.34
N LEU A 178 -16.12 -13.75 3.29
CA LEU A 178 -16.59 -12.37 3.35
C LEU A 178 -17.80 -12.22 4.27
N GLU A 179 -18.74 -13.17 4.25
CA GLU A 179 -19.91 -13.15 5.11
C GLU A 179 -19.57 -13.31 6.59
N LEU A 180 -18.64 -14.23 6.91
CA LEU A 180 -18.08 -14.35 8.26
C LEU A 180 -17.35 -13.09 8.71
N ALA A 181 -16.76 -12.35 7.76
CA ALA A 181 -16.10 -11.07 8.02
C ALA A 181 -17.07 -9.87 8.15
N GLY A 182 -18.39 -10.10 8.07
CA GLY A 182 -19.40 -9.03 8.20
C GLY A 182 -19.79 -8.36 6.89
N TRP A 183 -19.51 -8.98 5.75
CA TRP A 183 -19.96 -8.52 4.43
C TRP A 183 -21.24 -9.25 4.01
N GLN A 184 -21.99 -8.65 3.10
CA GLN A 184 -23.07 -9.32 2.37
C GLN A 184 -22.59 -9.57 0.95
N THR A 185 -22.88 -10.75 0.41
CA THR A 185 -22.44 -11.13 -0.93
C THR A 185 -23.62 -11.51 -1.82
N SER A 186 -23.46 -11.28 -3.12
CA SER A 186 -24.41 -11.72 -4.13
C SER A 186 -23.66 -12.23 -5.34
N ALA A 187 -24.02 -13.43 -5.81
CA ALA A 187 -23.41 -14.03 -6.98
C ALA A 187 -24.06 -13.49 -8.26
N HIS A 188 -23.24 -13.13 -9.23
CA HIS A 188 -23.65 -12.62 -10.53
C HIS A 188 -22.93 -13.37 -11.64
N ALA A 189 -23.60 -13.52 -12.77
CA ALA A 189 -23.00 -14.06 -13.99
C ALA A 189 -23.29 -13.07 -15.12
N ASP A 190 -22.27 -12.73 -15.91
CA ASP A 190 -22.50 -11.91 -17.11
C ASP A 190 -23.09 -12.78 -18.21
N ARG A 191 -24.25 -12.36 -18.74
CA ARG A 191 -25.03 -13.11 -19.75
C ARG A 191 -24.27 -13.33 -21.06
N ARG A 192 -23.22 -12.57 -21.36
CA ARG A 192 -22.56 -12.62 -22.69
C ARG A 192 -21.42 -13.63 -22.80
N ALA A 193 -20.67 -13.92 -21.73
CA ALA A 193 -19.62 -14.96 -21.67
C ALA A 193 -18.86 -14.98 -20.31
N GLY A 194 -19.30 -14.25 -19.29
CA GLY A 194 -18.43 -13.97 -18.14
C GLY A 194 -18.40 -15.11 -17.12
N SER A 195 -17.21 -15.37 -16.57
CA SER A 195 -17.05 -16.15 -15.35
C SER A 195 -17.95 -15.59 -14.24
N PRO A 196 -18.50 -16.44 -13.36
CA PRO A 196 -19.26 -15.97 -12.21
C PRO A 196 -18.37 -15.08 -11.33
N TYR A 197 -18.96 -14.00 -10.83
CA TYR A 197 -18.31 -13.06 -9.92
C TYR A 197 -19.22 -12.74 -8.75
N LEU A 198 -18.65 -12.25 -7.66
CA LEU A 198 -19.40 -11.78 -6.51
C LEU A 198 -19.43 -10.26 -6.51
N LEU A 199 -20.56 -9.70 -6.10
CA LEU A 199 -20.60 -8.36 -5.54
C LEU A 199 -20.65 -8.50 -4.02
N ALA A 200 -19.69 -7.88 -3.34
CA ALA A 200 -19.63 -7.83 -1.88
C ALA A 200 -19.73 -6.40 -1.39
N SER A 201 -20.59 -6.17 -0.40
CA SER A 201 -20.71 -4.88 0.29
C SER A 201 -20.66 -5.06 1.81
N PRO A 202 -20.18 -4.08 2.59
CA PRO A 202 -20.18 -4.16 4.04
C PRO A 202 -21.62 -4.21 4.59
N ARG A 203 -21.90 -5.06 5.59
CA ARG A 203 -23.20 -5.02 6.27
C ARG A 203 -23.34 -3.72 7.06
N ARG A 204 -24.56 -3.17 7.05
CA ARG A 204 -24.91 -1.95 7.81
C ARG A 204 -25.48 -2.24 9.19
N THR A 205 -25.99 -3.46 9.42
CA THR A 205 -26.69 -3.89 10.64
C THR A 205 -26.14 -5.22 11.14
#